data_AF-A0A3D2TQF9-F1
#
_entry.id   AF-A0A3D2TQF9-F1
#
_cell.length_a   1.000
_cell.length_b   1.000
_cell.length_c   1.000
_cell.angle_alpha   90.00
_cell.angle_beta   90.00
_cell.angle_gamma   90.00
#
_symmetry.space_group_name_H-M   'P 1'
#
loop_
_entity.id
_entity.type
_entity.pdbx_description
1 polymer ?
#
loop_
_entity_poly.entity_id
_entity_poly.type
_entity_poly.pdbx_seq_one_letter_code
_entity_poly.pdbx_strand_id
1 'polypeptide(L)'
;MSDTNGKKKSKGGVWQFIKFALFSASAGIIQVVAFTLMNEVIIKLDFFQNLMANNETFAKIMKNEYGPMYLIALILSVLWNFTFNRKFTFKSAANVPIAMLKVFAFYLVFTPISTLIGNHFTSTYSNLAGINYIVLGCTMACNMISEFLYDKFVVFKNQENTAVKKEK
;
A
#
# COMPACT_ATOMS: atom_id res chain seq x y z
N MET A 1 -29.61 8.90 -39.87
CA MET A 1 -28.90 7.65 -39.49
C MET A 1 -28.29 7.88 -38.11
N SER A 2 -28.93 7.36 -37.07
CA SER A 2 -28.55 7.56 -35.67
C SER A 2 -27.49 6.55 -35.26
N ASP A 3 -26.22 6.98 -35.18
CA ASP A 3 -25.18 6.18 -34.51
C ASP A 3 -25.38 6.28 -33.00
N THR A 4 -26.18 5.36 -32.47
CA THR A 4 -26.21 4.97 -31.07
C THR A 4 -24.88 4.31 -30.70
N ASN A 5 -23.84 5.12 -30.54
CA ASN A 5 -22.60 4.70 -29.92
C ASN A 5 -22.89 4.40 -28.45
N GLY A 6 -23.23 3.14 -28.17
CA GLY A 6 -23.53 2.60 -26.86
C GLY A 6 -22.41 2.95 -25.90
N LYS A 7 -22.65 3.97 -25.06
CA LYS A 7 -21.83 4.26 -23.89
C LYS A 7 -21.78 2.99 -23.05
N LYS A 8 -20.69 2.21 -23.16
CA LYS A 8 -20.24 1.23 -22.16
C LYS A 8 -19.84 1.98 -20.87
N LYS A 9 -20.77 2.70 -20.26
CA LYS A 9 -20.59 3.44 -19.00
C LYS A 9 -21.17 2.59 -17.88
N SER A 10 -20.30 2.05 -17.01
CA SER A 10 -20.53 1.75 -15.58
C SER A 10 -19.59 0.65 -15.06
N LYS A 11 -19.28 -0.39 -15.86
CA LYS A 11 -18.49 -1.55 -15.38
C LYS A 11 -17.00 -1.29 -15.09
N GLY A 12 -16.45 -0.17 -15.57
CA GLY A 12 -15.02 0.15 -15.41
C GLY A 12 -14.61 0.44 -13.97
N GLY A 13 -15.39 1.24 -13.23
CA GLY A 13 -15.01 1.70 -11.89
C GLY A 13 -15.00 0.59 -10.84
N VAL A 14 -16.05 -0.24 -10.82
CA VAL A 14 -16.13 -1.39 -9.90
C VAL A 14 -15.04 -2.42 -10.23
N TRP A 15 -14.77 -2.66 -11.51
CA TRP A 15 -13.71 -3.57 -11.92
C TRP A 15 -12.31 -3.06 -11.55
N GLN A 16 -12.08 -1.75 -11.64
CA GLN A 16 -10.86 -1.13 -11.14
C GLN A 16 -10.71 -1.31 -9.64
N PHE A 17 -11.79 -1.12 -8.87
CA PHE A 17 -11.78 -1.34 -7.42
C PHE A 17 -11.45 -2.80 -7.06
N ILE A 18 -12.06 -3.77 -7.75
CA ILE A 18 -11.77 -5.20 -7.52
C ILE A 18 -10.30 -5.51 -7.81
N LYS A 19 -9.77 -5.05 -8.95
CA LYS A 19 -8.34 -5.21 -9.26
C LYS A 19 -7.45 -4.55 -8.22
N PHE A 20 -7.81 -3.33 -7.82
CA PHE A 20 -7.09 -2.59 -6.80
C PHE A 20 -7.01 -3.39 -5.50
N ALA A 21 -8.15 -3.84 -4.98
CA ALA A 21 -8.22 -4.64 -3.77
C ALA A 21 -7.38 -5.93 -3.87
N LEU A 22 -7.40 -6.62 -5.01
CA LEU A 22 -6.56 -7.81 -5.25
C LEU A 22 -5.06 -7.47 -5.23
N PHE A 23 -4.65 -6.37 -5.85
CA PHE A 23 -3.25 -5.95 -5.84
C PHE A 23 -2.81 -5.43 -4.47
N SER A 24 -3.67 -4.73 -3.73
CA SER A 24 -3.43 -4.32 -2.34
C SER A 24 -3.25 -5.54 -1.42
N ALA A 25 -4.10 -6.56 -1.57
CA ALA A 25 -3.95 -7.81 -0.84
C ALA A 25 -2.62 -8.51 -1.20
N SER A 26 -2.26 -8.54 -2.48
CA SER A 26 -0.98 -9.11 -2.92
C SER A 26 0.23 -8.35 -2.37
N ALA A 27 0.14 -7.04 -2.23
CA ALA A 27 1.18 -6.22 -1.64
C ALA A 27 1.38 -6.54 -0.15
N GLY A 28 0.29 -6.74 0.59
CA GLY A 28 0.35 -7.25 1.96
C GLY A 28 1.09 -8.60 2.07
N ILE A 29 0.84 -9.52 1.14
CA ILE A 29 1.57 -10.80 1.08
C ILE A 29 3.06 -10.55 0.80
N ILE A 30 3.40 -9.69 -0.16
CA ILE A 30 4.79 -9.33 -0.47
C ILE A 30 5.48 -8.71 0.75
N GLN A 31 4.79 -7.86 1.52
CA GLN A 31 5.33 -7.28 2.74
C GLN A 31 5.69 -8.36 3.77
N VAL A 32 4.75 -9.28 4.04
CA VAL A 32 4.96 -10.36 4.99
C VAL A 32 6.12 -11.25 4.55
N VAL A 33 6.11 -11.70 3.29
CA VAL A 33 7.16 -12.56 2.73
C VAL A 33 8.52 -11.86 2.76
N ALA A 34 8.61 -10.59 2.34
CA ALA A 34 9.86 -9.85 2.35
C ALA A 34 10.40 -9.65 3.78
N PHE A 35 9.51 -9.32 4.73
CA PHE A 35 9.88 -9.17 6.13
C PHE A 35 10.37 -10.49 6.73
N THR A 36 9.65 -11.59 6.48
CA THR A 36 10.05 -12.93 6.94
C THR A 36 11.40 -13.34 6.35
N LEU A 37 11.61 -13.16 5.05
CA LEU A 37 12.90 -13.48 4.41
C LEU A 37 14.04 -12.65 4.98
N MET A 38 13.81 -11.36 5.21
CA MET A 38 14.83 -10.50 5.80
C MET A 38 15.19 -10.93 7.23
N ASN A 39 14.20 -11.17 8.09
CA ASN A 39 14.46 -11.52 9.48
C ASN A 39 14.97 -12.95 9.68
N GLU A 40 14.42 -13.91 8.95
CA GLU A 40 14.77 -15.33 9.14
C GLU A 40 16.00 -15.74 8.34
N VAL A 41 16.28 -15.09 7.21
CA VAL A 41 17.42 -15.44 6.35
C VAL A 41 18.52 -14.40 6.48
N ILE A 42 18.26 -13.13 6.12
CA ILE A 42 19.32 -12.12 5.99
C ILE A 42 19.96 -11.80 7.34
N ILE A 43 19.16 -11.56 8.38
CA ILE A 43 19.67 -11.24 9.72
C ILE A 43 20.47 -12.39 10.32
N LYS A 44 20.15 -13.65 9.99
CA LYS A 44 20.85 -14.83 10.50
C LYS A 44 22.15 -15.13 9.78
N LEU A 45 22.50 -14.42 8.71
CA LEU A 45 23.81 -14.57 8.05
C LEU A 45 24.94 -14.12 8.98
N ASP A 46 26.07 -14.84 8.94
CA ASP A 46 27.23 -14.58 9.79
C ASP A 46 27.73 -13.14 9.71
N PHE A 47 27.69 -12.53 8.52
CA PHE A 47 28.04 -11.13 8.34
C PHE A 47 27.20 -10.19 9.23
N PHE A 48 25.88 -10.34 9.22
CA PHE A 48 24.98 -9.49 9.99
C PHE A 48 25.03 -9.81 11.48
N GLN A 49 25.18 -11.08 11.86
CA GLN A 49 25.36 -11.50 13.25
C GLN A 49 26.65 -10.91 13.84
N ASN A 50 27.77 -11.00 13.11
CA ASN A 50 29.04 -10.41 13.51
C ASN A 50 28.94 -8.88 13.60
N LEU A 51 28.27 -8.21 12.65
CA LEU A 51 28.11 -6.77 12.69
C LEU A 51 27.25 -6.31 13.89
N MET A 52 26.19 -7.05 14.22
CA MET A 52 25.38 -6.79 15.41
C MET A 52 26.12 -7.10 16.72
N ALA A 53 27.00 -8.10 16.75
CA ALA A 53 27.81 -8.42 17.92
C ALA A 53 28.87 -7.35 18.22
N ASN A 54 29.45 -6.76 17.17
CA ASN A 54 30.53 -5.78 17.29
C ASN A 54 30.06 -4.33 17.40
N ASN A 55 28.76 -4.05 17.18
CA ASN A 55 28.22 -2.69 17.25
C ASN A 55 26.83 -2.67 17.91
N GLU A 56 26.79 -2.25 19.17
CA GLU A 56 25.55 -2.21 19.96
C GLU A 56 24.49 -1.27 19.39
N THR A 57 24.90 -0.12 18.84
CA THR A 57 23.98 0.84 18.21
C THR A 57 23.34 0.22 16.97
N PHE A 58 24.12 -0.46 16.14
CA PHE A 58 23.61 -1.18 14.98
C PHE A 58 22.63 -2.28 15.40
N ALA A 59 22.98 -3.09 16.41
CA ALA A 59 22.08 -4.12 16.93
C ALA A 59 20.75 -3.56 17.45
N LYS A 60 20.77 -2.42 18.16
CA LYS A 60 19.54 -1.76 18.63
C LYS A 60 18.66 -1.31 17.47
N ILE A 61 19.23 -0.75 16.40
CA ILE A 61 18.50 -0.33 15.20
C ILE A 61 17.87 -1.54 14.50
N MET A 62 18.63 -2.63 14.35
CA MET A 62 18.20 -3.82 13.63
C MET A 62 17.13 -4.63 14.39
N LYS A 63 17.14 -4.60 15.73
CA LYS A 63 16.16 -5.29 16.58
C LYS A 63 14.88 -4.50 16.84
N ASN A 64 14.82 -3.23 16.41
CA ASN A 64 13.62 -2.42 16.57
C ASN A 64 12.46 -3.03 15.77
N GLU A 65 11.26 -3.07 16.37
CA GLU A 65 10.02 -3.57 15.76
C GLU A 65 9.72 -2.87 14.43
N TYR A 66 9.97 -1.56 14.36
CA TYR A 66 9.86 -0.75 13.15
C TYR A 66 11.22 -0.46 12.51
N GLY A 67 12.15 -1.41 12.67
CA GLY A 67 13.53 -1.30 12.20
C GLY A 67 13.65 -1.33 10.67
N PRO A 68 14.89 -1.27 10.15
CA PRO A 68 15.15 -1.19 8.72
C PRO A 68 14.50 -2.30 7.90
N MET A 69 14.41 -3.53 8.43
CA MET A 69 13.79 -4.66 7.72
C MET A 69 12.28 -4.45 7.49
N TYR A 70 11.57 -3.93 8.51
CA TYR A 70 10.16 -3.57 8.37
C TYR A 70 9.97 -2.48 7.31
N LEU A 71 10.79 -1.43 7.36
CA LEU A 71 10.71 -0.32 6.40
C LEU A 71 10.99 -0.77 4.96
N ILE A 72 12.00 -1.62 4.76
CA ILE A 72 12.30 -2.17 3.42
C ILE A 72 11.13 -3.02 2.91
N ALA A 73 10.56 -3.88 3.75
CA ALA A 73 9.42 -4.72 3.38
C ALA A 73 8.19 -3.86 3.02
N LEU A 74 7.94 -2.81 3.80
CA LEU A 74 6.87 -1.84 3.54
C LEU A 74 7.09 -1.10 2.22
N ILE A 75 8.31 -0.61 1.96
CA ILE A 75 8.63 0.08 0.69
C ILE A 75 8.44 -0.87 -0.49
N LEU A 76 8.91 -2.12 -0.40
CA LEU A 76 8.72 -3.12 -1.45
C LEU A 76 7.24 -3.38 -1.72
N SER A 77 6.43 -3.49 -0.68
CA SER A 77 4.97 -3.63 -0.76
C SER A 77 4.32 -2.45 -1.45
N VAL A 78 4.65 -1.21 -1.06
CA VAL A 78 4.11 0.02 -1.67
C VAL A 78 4.50 0.10 -3.15
N LEU A 79 5.76 -0.18 -3.49
CA LEU A 79 6.23 -0.20 -4.88
C LEU A 79 5.54 -1.27 -5.71
N TRP A 80 5.33 -2.46 -5.14
CA TRP A 80 4.58 -3.53 -5.78
C TRP A 80 3.13 -3.10 -6.06
N ASN A 81 2.42 -2.62 -5.01
CA ASN A 81 1.05 -2.15 -5.12
C ASN A 81 0.90 -1.08 -6.21
N PHE A 82 1.76 -0.06 -6.16
CA PHE A 82 1.77 1.03 -7.12
C PHE A 82 2.03 0.56 -8.55
N THR A 83 3.03 -0.30 -8.74
CA THR A 83 3.44 -0.76 -10.07
C THR A 83 2.32 -1.55 -10.75
N PHE A 84 1.69 -2.47 -10.03
CA PHE A 84 0.59 -3.27 -10.57
C PHE A 84 -0.67 -2.43 -10.79
N ASN A 85 -1.04 -1.56 -9.84
CA ASN A 85 -2.20 -0.69 -10.01
C ASN A 85 -2.02 0.29 -11.17
N ARG A 86 -0.86 0.94 -11.30
CA ARG A 86 -0.54 1.79 -12.45
C ARG A 86 -0.64 1.03 -13.77
N LYS A 87 -0.11 -0.19 -13.85
CA LYS A 87 -0.03 -0.97 -15.09
C LYS A 87 -1.35 -1.65 -15.47
N PHE A 88 -2.07 -2.25 -14.52
CA PHE A 88 -3.19 -3.15 -14.81
C PHE A 88 -4.56 -2.61 -14.36
N THR A 89 -4.61 -1.79 -13.32
CA THR A 89 -5.83 -1.17 -12.80
C THR A 89 -6.15 0.11 -13.56
N PHE A 90 -5.24 1.08 -13.52
CA PHE A 90 -5.42 2.40 -14.12
C PHE A 90 -4.81 2.52 -15.53
N LYS A 91 -3.91 1.60 -15.91
CA LYS A 91 -3.23 1.57 -17.21
C LYS A 91 -2.64 2.94 -17.59
N SER A 92 -1.96 3.57 -16.65
CA SER A 92 -1.51 4.96 -16.75
C SER A 92 -0.06 5.07 -17.19
N ALA A 93 0.20 5.98 -18.13
CA ALA A 93 1.55 6.39 -18.53
C ALA A 93 2.10 7.56 -17.69
N ALA A 94 1.45 7.89 -16.56
CA ALA A 94 1.87 8.99 -15.68
C ALA A 94 3.35 8.89 -15.26
N ASN A 95 3.97 10.05 -15.02
CA ASN A 95 5.32 10.16 -14.48
C ASN A 95 5.38 9.49 -13.11
N VAL A 96 6.22 8.45 -13.00
CA VAL A 96 6.30 7.58 -11.83
C VAL A 96 6.74 8.35 -10.57
N PRO A 97 7.84 9.12 -10.57
CA PRO A 97 8.22 9.95 -9.42
C PRO A 97 7.10 10.85 -8.87
N ILE A 98 6.41 11.58 -9.76
CA ILE A 98 5.33 12.49 -9.34
C ILE A 98 4.15 11.71 -8.76
N ALA A 99 3.78 10.59 -9.39
CA ALA A 99 2.70 9.75 -8.91
C ALA A 99 3.01 9.12 -7.53
N MET A 100 4.25 8.65 -7.33
CA MET A 100 4.71 8.14 -6.03
C MET A 100 4.73 9.22 -4.95
N LEU A 101 5.11 10.46 -5.30
CA LEU A 101 5.07 11.57 -4.34
C LEU A 101 3.65 11.88 -3.87
N LYS A 102 2.65 11.76 -4.75
CA LYS A 102 1.23 11.89 -4.37
C LYS A 102 0.79 10.77 -3.43
N VAL A 103 1.15 9.51 -3.72
CA VAL A 103 0.86 8.37 -2.84
C VAL A 103 1.52 8.57 -1.47
N PHE A 104 2.77 9.03 -1.45
CA PHE A 104 3.46 9.38 -0.21
C PHE A 104 2.74 10.48 0.57
N ALA A 105 2.30 11.55 -0.10
CA ALA A 105 1.53 12.62 0.52
C ALA A 105 0.19 12.14 1.10
N PHE A 106 -0.46 11.16 0.47
CA PHE A 106 -1.64 10.50 1.02
C PHE A 106 -1.31 9.82 2.36
N TYR A 107 -0.26 9.00 2.42
CA TYR A 107 0.12 8.29 3.65
C TYR A 107 0.62 9.22 4.76
N LEU A 108 1.23 10.37 4.43
CA LEU A 108 1.61 11.39 5.41
C LEU A 108 0.40 11.96 6.18
N VAL A 109 -0.78 12.00 5.53
CA VAL A 109 -2.01 12.51 6.14
C VAL A 109 -2.83 11.37 6.74
N PHE A 110 -2.99 10.27 6.00
CA PHE A 110 -3.82 9.14 6.43
C PHE A 110 -3.27 8.48 7.70
N THR A 111 -1.96 8.25 7.77
CA THR A 111 -1.34 7.54 8.90
C THR A 111 -1.58 8.25 10.25
N PRO A 112 -1.23 9.53 10.46
CA PRO A 112 -1.47 10.17 11.75
C PRO A 112 -2.96 10.25 12.11
N ILE A 113 -3.83 10.53 11.13
CA ILE A 113 -5.28 10.59 11.36
C ILE A 113 -5.82 9.22 11.80
N SER A 114 -5.48 8.16 11.06
CA SER A 114 -5.93 6.81 11.38
C SER A 114 -5.40 6.31 12.73
N THR A 115 -4.16 6.66 13.11
CA THR A 115 -3.60 6.34 14.43
C THR A 115 -4.36 7.05 15.56
N LEU A 116 -4.63 8.35 15.42
CA LEU A 116 -5.38 9.10 16.44
C LEU A 116 -6.80 8.54 16.61
N ILE A 117 -7.47 8.28 15.50
CA ILE A 117 -8.82 7.70 15.49
C ILE A 117 -8.81 6.28 16.09
N GLY A 118 -7.86 5.44 15.67
CA GLY A 118 -7.74 4.06 16.15
C GLY A 118 -7.49 3.99 17.65
N ASN A 119 -6.59 4.84 18.17
CA ASN A 119 -6.33 4.94 19.60
C ASN A 119 -7.57 5.43 20.37
N HIS A 120 -8.28 6.42 19.83
CA HIS A 120 -9.52 6.91 20.43
C HIS A 120 -10.59 5.82 20.53
N PHE A 121 -10.85 5.08 19.45
CA PHE A 121 -11.84 3.99 19.46
C PHE A 121 -11.43 2.84 20.39
N THR A 122 -10.15 2.44 20.35
CA THR A 122 -9.63 1.38 21.23
C THR A 122 -9.73 1.76 22.71
N SER A 123 -9.47 3.03 23.04
CA SER A 123 -9.60 3.53 24.41
C SER A 123 -11.06 3.64 24.86
N THR A 124 -11.95 4.16 24.00
CA THR A 124 -13.37 4.37 24.32
C THR A 124 -14.11 3.04 24.52
N TYR A 125 -13.77 2.02 23.73
CA TYR A 125 -14.41 0.69 23.77
C TYR A 125 -13.49 -0.38 24.36
N SER A 126 -12.62 -0.02 25.31
CA SER A 126 -11.62 -0.92 25.91
C SER A 126 -12.21 -2.18 26.56
N ASN A 127 -13.47 -2.11 27.01
CA ASN A 127 -14.20 -3.25 27.60
C ASN A 127 -14.71 -4.26 26.56
N LEU A 128 -14.70 -3.94 25.27
CA LEU A 128 -15.14 -4.84 24.21
C LEU A 128 -13.99 -5.78 23.81
N ALA A 129 -14.18 -7.07 24.04
CA ALA A 129 -13.22 -8.08 23.60
C ALA A 129 -13.00 -7.99 22.07
N GLY A 130 -11.73 -7.88 21.66
CA GLY A 130 -11.36 -7.84 20.25
C GLY A 130 -11.50 -6.47 19.57
N ILE A 131 -11.74 -5.38 20.31
CA ILE A 131 -11.82 -4.02 19.74
C ILE A 131 -10.61 -3.68 18.86
N ASN A 132 -9.39 -4.08 19.25
CA ASN A 132 -8.17 -3.87 18.47
C ASN A 132 -8.26 -4.46 17.05
N TYR A 133 -8.80 -5.68 16.90
CA TYR A 133 -8.94 -6.33 15.60
C TYR A 133 -10.03 -5.67 14.75
N ILE A 134 -11.12 -5.23 15.38
CA ILE A 134 -12.19 -4.51 14.69
C ILE A 134 -11.66 -3.18 14.17
N VAL A 135 -11.01 -2.39 15.03
CA VAL A 135 -10.41 -1.09 14.67
C VAL A 135 -9.36 -1.28 13.58
N LEU A 136 -8.49 -2.29 13.69
CA LEU A 136 -7.51 -2.62 12.66
C LEU A 136 -8.19 -2.95 11.33
N GLY A 137 -9.19 -3.84 11.31
CA GLY A 137 -9.92 -4.21 10.11
C GLY A 137 -10.63 -3.01 9.45
N CYS A 138 -11.27 -2.16 10.25
CA CYS A 138 -11.87 -0.91 9.79
C CYS A 138 -10.83 0.04 9.20
N THR A 139 -9.69 0.22 9.87
CA THR A 139 -8.59 1.08 9.39
C THR A 139 -8.02 0.56 8.07
N MET A 140 -7.84 -0.76 7.92
CA MET A 140 -7.38 -1.37 6.67
C MET A 140 -8.38 -1.17 5.54
N ALA A 141 -9.68 -1.33 5.81
CA ALA A 141 -10.74 -1.10 4.82
C ALA A 141 -10.80 0.38 4.40
N CYS A 142 -10.76 1.30 5.37
CA CYS A 142 -10.69 2.74 5.12
C CYS A 142 -9.46 3.11 4.30
N ASN A 143 -8.29 2.56 4.63
CA ASN A 143 -7.06 2.78 3.86
C ASN A 143 -7.26 2.34 2.41
N MET A 144 -7.67 1.09 2.18
CA MET A 144 -7.83 0.56 0.82
C MET A 144 -8.85 1.36 -0.01
N ILE A 145 -9.99 1.72 0.58
CA ILE A 145 -11.04 2.48 -0.12
C ILE A 145 -10.55 3.90 -0.41
N SER A 146 -9.99 4.59 0.58
CA SER A 146 -9.53 5.97 0.41
C SER A 146 -8.32 6.07 -0.52
N GLU A 147 -7.38 5.13 -0.46
CA GLU A 147 -6.25 5.02 -1.39
C GLU A 147 -6.75 4.77 -2.81
N PHE A 148 -7.70 3.86 -3.02
CA PHE A 148 -8.30 3.66 -4.35
C PHE A 148 -8.91 4.95 -4.92
N LEU A 149 -9.68 5.68 -4.09
CA LEU A 149 -10.30 6.94 -4.50
C LEU A 149 -9.25 8.00 -4.79
N TYR A 150 -8.21 8.10 -3.95
CA TYR A 150 -7.12 9.03 -4.12
C TYR A 150 -6.32 8.73 -5.40
N ASP A 151 -6.01 7.46 -5.65
CA ASP A 151 -5.33 7.02 -6.86
C ASP A 151 -6.12 7.37 -8.11
N LYS A 152 -7.41 7.08 -8.08
CA LYS A 152 -8.33 7.35 -9.20
C LYS A 152 -8.49 8.84 -9.47
N PHE A 153 -8.74 9.64 -8.45
CA PHE A 153 -9.16 11.03 -8.61
C PHE A 153 -8.04 12.06 -8.45
N VAL A 154 -6.87 11.66 -7.95
CA VAL A 154 -5.73 12.56 -7.69
C VAL A 154 -4.45 12.06 -8.35
N VAL A 155 -4.04 10.81 -8.15
CA VAL A 155 -2.77 10.29 -8.67
C VAL A 155 -2.81 10.16 -10.18
N PHE A 156 -3.77 9.40 -10.69
CA PHE A 156 -3.94 9.08 -12.11
C PHE A 156 -5.06 9.88 -12.78
N LYS A 157 -5.51 10.97 -12.14
CA LYS A 157 -6.53 11.88 -12.70
C LYS A 157 -6.16 12.28 -14.13
N ASN A 158 -7.08 12.08 -15.06
CA ASN A 158 -6.92 12.36 -16.50
C ASN A 158 -5.77 11.61 -17.19
N GLN A 159 -5.19 10.60 -16.53
CA GLN A 159 -4.07 9.81 -17.02
C GLN A 159 -4.42 8.31 -17.07
N GLU A 160 -5.71 7.96 -16.92
CA GLU A 160 -6.17 6.58 -17.04
C GLU A 160 -6.17 6.11 -18.49
N ASN A 161 -5.75 4.86 -18.72
CA ASN A 161 -5.64 4.21 -20.04
C ASN A 161 -4.69 4.88 -21.05
N THR A 162 -3.90 5.87 -20.64
CA THR A 162 -2.92 6.53 -21.52
C THR A 162 -1.79 5.61 -21.97
N ALA A 163 -1.56 4.49 -21.28
CA ALA A 163 -0.56 3.49 -21.65
C ALA A 163 -1.05 2.48 -22.70
N VAL A 164 -2.34 2.48 -23.05
CA VAL A 164 -2.89 1.56 -24.06
C VAL A 164 -2.65 2.17 -25.44
N LYS A 165 -1.87 1.50 -26.30
CA LYS A 165 -1.77 1.88 -27.72
C LYS A 165 -3.17 1.80 -28.34
N LYS A 166 -3.62 2.88 -28.99
CA LYS A 166 -4.78 2.79 -29.88
C LYS A 166 -4.39 1.89 -31.05
N GLU A 167 -5.10 0.78 -31.23
CA GLU A 167 -5.02 0.03 -32.49
C GLU A 167 -5.40 1.01 -33.61
N LYS A 168 -4.54 1.10 -34.64
CA LYS A 168 -4.75 1.90 -35.84
C LYS A 168 -5.67 1.15 -36.78
#